data_AF-A0A2E9IR82-F1
#
_entry.id   AF-A0A2E9IR82-F1
#
_cell.length_a   1.000
_cell.length_b   1.000
_cell.length_c   1.000
_cell.angle_alpha   90.00
_cell.angle_beta   90.00
_cell.angle_gamma   90.00
#
_symmetry.space_group_name_H-M   'P 1'
#
loop_
_entity.id
_entity.type
_entity.pdbx_description
1 polymer ?
#
loop_
_entity_poly.entity_id
_entity_poly.type
_entity_poly.pdbx_seq_one_letter_code
_entity_poly.pdbx_strand_id
1 'polypeptide(L)'
;MFDDCEDVLVEGISMRSFDTWWQSLFLNTINAEVAHVNFFGVGMNTDGVDIDAVKNFLVRDSFLRVEDDGLGWHALDAEANGEMITENAVADNLVIWNTKWGNGIRVGSSMEAQLWRDITIRNVDILKRAGCGIISDFSDWAWLDNPKKMG
;
A
#
# COMPACT_ATOMS: atom_id res chain seq x y z
N MET A 1 9.13 -2.76 -8.16
CA MET A 1 9.34 -3.60 -6.97
C MET A 1 10.67 -3.20 -6.37
N PHE A 2 10.66 -2.93 -5.07
CA PHE A 2 11.84 -2.80 -4.22
C PHE A 2 11.79 -3.97 -3.25
N ASP A 3 12.80 -4.83 -3.30
CA ASP A 3 12.84 -6.10 -2.58
C ASP A 3 14.19 -6.17 -1.84
N ASP A 4 14.15 -6.45 -0.54
CA ASP A 4 15.31 -6.41 0.37
C ASP A 4 16.14 -5.13 0.25
N CYS A 5 15.46 -3.98 0.25
CA CYS A 5 16.06 -2.66 0.06
C CYS A 5 16.13 -1.84 1.36
N GLU A 6 17.09 -0.91 1.42
CA GLU A 6 17.20 0.09 2.48
C GLU A 6 17.41 1.49 1.87
N ASP A 7 16.87 2.52 2.52
CA ASP A 7 17.02 3.93 2.14
C ASP A 7 16.52 4.24 0.71
N VAL A 8 15.24 3.98 0.47
CA VAL A 8 14.59 4.14 -0.84
C VAL A 8 13.82 5.46 -0.90
N LEU A 9 14.05 6.26 -1.96
CA LEU A 9 13.24 7.42 -2.30
C LEU A 9 12.68 7.29 -3.71
N VAL A 10 11.35 7.36 -3.83
CA VAL A 10 10.63 7.48 -5.11
C VAL A 10 9.90 8.81 -5.13
N GLU A 11 10.42 9.79 -5.87
CA GLU A 11 9.90 11.16 -5.82
C GLU A 11 9.68 11.79 -7.20
N GLY A 12 8.57 12.50 -7.36
CA GLY A 12 8.35 13.45 -8.47
C GLY A 12 8.11 12.80 -9.83
N ILE A 13 8.00 11.47 -9.89
CA ILE A 13 7.79 10.73 -11.12
C ILE A 13 6.32 10.53 -11.45
N SER A 14 6.03 10.37 -12.74
CA SER A 14 4.73 9.87 -13.20
C SER A 14 4.92 8.56 -13.95
N MET A 15 4.08 7.59 -13.66
CA MET A 15 4.18 6.24 -14.23
C MET A 15 2.84 5.83 -14.83
N ARG A 16 2.92 5.15 -15.98
CA ARG A 16 1.76 4.48 -16.59
C ARG A 16 2.06 3.00 -16.67
N SER A 17 1.15 2.19 -16.17
CA SER A 17 1.27 0.73 -16.21
C SER A 17 0.02 0.10 -16.82
N PHE A 18 0.20 -1.11 -17.36
CA PHE A 18 -0.89 -1.90 -17.92
C PHE A 18 -0.71 -3.36 -17.52
N ASP A 19 -1.70 -3.96 -16.83
CA ASP A 19 -1.67 -5.36 -16.36
C ASP A 19 -0.37 -5.74 -15.61
N THR A 20 -0.04 -5.03 -14.51
CA THR A 20 1.27 -5.16 -13.82
C THR A 20 1.24 -5.82 -12.44
N TRP A 21 0.10 -6.37 -11.99
CA TRP A 21 -0.16 -6.80 -10.60
C TRP A 21 -0.15 -5.66 -9.57
N TRP A 22 0.89 -4.85 -9.58
CA TRP A 22 1.02 -3.62 -8.80
C TRP A 22 1.75 -2.58 -9.64
N GLN A 23 1.51 -1.30 -9.34
CA GLN A 23 2.34 -0.22 -9.85
C GLN A 23 3.63 -0.11 -9.04
N SER A 24 3.53 -0.26 -7.73
CA SER A 24 4.69 -0.32 -6.84
C SER A 24 4.46 -1.31 -5.72
N LEU A 25 5.51 -2.04 -5.38
CA LEU A 25 5.56 -2.97 -4.25
C LEU A 25 6.88 -2.74 -3.53
N PHE A 26 6.79 -2.62 -2.21
CA PHE A 26 7.91 -2.56 -1.29
C PHE A 26 7.86 -3.82 -0.42
N LEU A 27 8.76 -4.74 -0.68
CA LEU A 27 8.91 -6.00 0.05
C LEU A 27 10.19 -5.93 0.88
N ASN A 28 10.13 -6.33 2.15
CA ASN A 28 11.29 -6.37 3.05
C ASN A 28 12.12 -5.07 3.07
N THR A 29 11.44 -3.93 2.98
CA THR A 29 12.11 -2.64 2.78
C THR A 29 12.13 -1.80 4.05
N ILE A 30 13.29 -1.22 4.35
CA ILE A 30 13.52 -0.36 5.52
C ILE A 30 13.81 1.07 5.07
N ASN A 31 13.18 2.05 5.70
CA ASN A 31 13.31 3.48 5.38
C ASN A 31 12.99 3.78 3.91
N ALA A 32 11.70 3.80 3.59
CA ALA A 32 11.24 4.09 2.23
C ALA A 32 10.22 5.22 2.19
N GLU A 33 10.40 6.11 1.22
CA GLU A 33 9.51 7.24 0.97
C GLU A 33 9.04 7.27 -0.49
N VAL A 34 7.72 7.42 -0.68
CA VAL A 34 7.07 7.65 -1.96
C VAL A 34 6.35 9.00 -1.90
N ALA A 35 6.83 9.99 -2.65
CA ALA A 35 6.32 11.36 -2.55
C ALA A 35 6.09 12.02 -3.91
N HIS A 36 5.07 12.86 -4.01
CA HIS A 36 4.82 13.67 -5.21
C HIS A 36 4.72 12.86 -6.51
N VAL A 37 4.21 11.62 -6.44
CA VAL A 37 4.06 10.75 -7.61
C VAL A 37 2.67 10.88 -8.23
N ASN A 38 2.60 10.62 -9.54
CA ASN A 38 1.33 10.38 -10.23
C ASN A 38 1.35 9.01 -10.90
N PHE A 39 0.67 8.04 -10.30
CA PHE A 39 0.58 6.68 -10.80
C PHE A 39 -0.73 6.48 -11.57
N PHE A 40 -0.64 5.89 -12.76
CA PHE A 40 -1.76 5.64 -13.66
C PHE A 40 -1.75 4.19 -14.15
N GLY A 41 -2.38 3.32 -13.35
CA GLY A 41 -2.57 1.91 -13.64
C GLY A 41 -3.87 1.65 -14.39
N VAL A 42 -3.82 0.74 -15.35
CA VAL A 42 -4.99 0.24 -16.09
C VAL A 42 -4.85 -1.26 -16.24
N GLY A 43 -5.94 -2.00 -16.15
CA GLY A 43 -5.89 -3.46 -16.31
C GLY A 43 -5.89 -4.21 -15.00
N MET A 44 -5.90 -5.53 -15.12
CA MET A 44 -6.15 -6.46 -14.03
C MET A 44 -5.04 -6.37 -12.99
N ASN A 45 -5.41 -6.35 -11.70
CA ASN A 45 -4.47 -6.22 -10.58
C ASN A 45 -3.51 -5.04 -10.86
N THR A 46 -4.01 -3.81 -10.84
CA THR A 46 -3.12 -2.64 -11.01
C THR A 46 -3.25 -1.76 -9.79
N ASP A 47 -2.74 -2.30 -8.71
CA ASP A 47 -2.69 -1.70 -7.39
C ASP A 47 -1.74 -0.49 -7.42
N GLY A 48 -1.93 0.43 -6.48
CA GLY A 48 -1.18 1.69 -6.46
C GLY A 48 0.15 1.55 -5.73
N VAL A 49 0.09 1.66 -4.41
CA VAL A 49 1.24 1.54 -3.52
C VAL A 49 1.01 0.40 -2.55
N ASP A 50 1.76 -0.67 -2.78
CA ASP A 50 1.69 -1.91 -2.04
C ASP A 50 2.90 -2.04 -1.13
N ILE A 51 2.66 -2.54 0.07
CA ILE A 51 3.71 -2.80 1.06
C ILE A 51 3.52 -4.21 1.60
N ASP A 52 4.64 -4.88 1.83
CA ASP A 52 4.74 -6.17 2.51
C ASP A 52 6.03 -6.18 3.31
N ALA A 53 5.93 -6.44 4.62
CA ALA A 53 7.06 -6.43 5.54
C ALA A 53 7.93 -5.15 5.42
N VAL A 54 7.42 -3.99 5.83
CA VAL A 54 8.17 -2.71 5.78
C VAL A 54 8.39 -2.07 7.14
N LYS A 55 9.49 -1.33 7.30
CA LYS A 55 9.77 -0.53 8.50
C LYS A 55 10.09 0.91 8.12
N ASN A 56 9.44 1.87 8.78
CA ASN A 56 9.58 3.30 8.49
C ASN A 56 9.23 3.62 7.03
N PHE A 57 7.98 3.34 6.66
CA PHE A 57 7.46 3.58 5.32
C PHE A 57 6.57 4.82 5.29
N LEU A 58 6.75 5.69 4.31
CA LEU A 58 5.92 6.87 4.09
C LEU A 58 5.50 6.98 2.63
N VAL A 59 4.19 7.05 2.38
CA VAL A 59 3.64 7.49 1.10
C VAL A 59 2.86 8.78 1.30
N ARG A 60 3.21 9.84 0.55
CA ARG A 60 2.58 11.15 0.71
C ARG A 60 2.44 11.99 -0.54
N ASP A 61 1.56 12.99 -0.47
CA ASP A 61 1.43 14.07 -1.46
C ASP A 61 1.29 13.58 -2.90
N SER A 62 0.55 12.49 -3.10
CA SER A 62 0.56 11.72 -4.35
C SER A 62 -0.84 11.44 -4.89
N PHE A 63 -0.93 11.26 -6.20
CA PHE A 63 -2.15 10.89 -6.89
C PHE A 63 -2.05 9.47 -7.47
N LEU A 64 -3.01 8.62 -7.10
CA LEU A 64 -3.06 7.22 -7.49
C LEU A 64 -4.32 6.96 -8.31
N ARG A 65 -4.17 6.77 -9.62
CA ARG A 65 -5.20 6.17 -10.46
C ARG A 65 -4.90 4.69 -10.62
N VAL A 66 -5.87 3.87 -10.24
CA VAL A 66 -5.76 2.40 -10.19
C VAL A 66 -7.00 1.75 -10.78
N GLU A 67 -6.85 0.52 -11.28
CA GLU A 67 -8.01 -0.34 -11.51
C GLU A 67 -8.27 -1.31 -10.36
N ASP A 68 -7.30 -1.60 -9.47
CA ASP A 68 -7.51 -2.42 -8.26
C ASP A 68 -7.22 -1.61 -6.97
N ASP A 69 -6.61 -2.17 -5.92
CA ASP A 69 -6.46 -1.46 -4.64
C ASP A 69 -5.55 -0.22 -4.73
N GLY A 70 -6.01 0.93 -4.21
CA GLY A 70 -5.22 2.17 -4.21
C GLY A 70 -4.00 2.08 -3.30
N LEU A 71 -4.24 1.65 -2.05
CA LEU A 71 -3.23 1.13 -1.15
C LEU A 71 -3.54 -0.35 -0.92
N GLY A 72 -2.69 -1.23 -1.44
CA GLY A 72 -2.73 -2.68 -1.18
C GLY A 72 -1.76 -3.03 -0.07
N TRP A 73 -2.14 -2.79 1.18
CA TRP A 73 -1.25 -3.04 2.32
C TRP A 73 -1.51 -4.44 2.85
N HIS A 74 -0.63 -5.37 2.52
CA HIS A 74 -0.85 -6.80 2.75
C HIS A 74 0.44 -7.50 3.19
N ALA A 75 0.34 -8.72 3.68
CA ALA A 75 1.48 -9.62 3.86
C ALA A 75 1.17 -10.97 3.22
N LEU A 76 1.95 -11.35 2.22
CA LEU A 76 1.80 -12.57 1.46
C LEU A 76 3.04 -13.44 1.63
N ASP A 77 2.88 -14.76 1.83
CA ASP A 77 3.99 -15.72 1.91
C ASP A 77 5.08 -15.31 2.93
N ALA A 78 4.72 -14.82 4.12
CA ALA A 78 5.71 -14.31 5.07
C ALA A 78 6.77 -15.33 5.48
N GLU A 79 6.43 -16.63 5.54
CA GLU A 79 7.42 -17.68 5.80
C GLU A 79 8.54 -17.65 4.75
N ALA A 80 8.18 -17.48 3.47
CA ALA A 80 9.14 -17.37 2.37
C ALA A 80 9.86 -16.01 2.35
N ASN A 81 9.17 -14.95 2.78
CA ASN A 81 9.70 -13.58 2.80
C ASN A 81 10.50 -13.26 4.09
N GLY A 82 10.74 -14.22 4.98
CA GLY A 82 11.59 -14.04 6.16
C GLY A 82 10.88 -13.45 7.39
N GLU A 83 9.55 -13.39 7.38
CA GLU A 83 8.67 -13.03 8.50
C GLU A 83 8.94 -11.66 9.14
N MET A 84 9.51 -10.70 8.39
CA MET A 84 9.67 -9.36 8.94
C MET A 84 8.30 -8.70 9.18
N ILE A 85 8.15 -8.09 10.36
CA ILE A 85 6.94 -7.35 10.73
C ILE A 85 6.79 -6.06 9.93
N THR A 86 5.55 -5.60 9.76
CA THR A 86 5.28 -4.25 9.25
C THR A 86 5.13 -3.27 10.42
N GLU A 87 5.92 -2.20 10.41
CA GLU A 87 5.98 -1.24 11.52
C GLU A 87 6.19 0.19 11.03
N ASN A 88 5.45 1.14 11.62
CA ASN A 88 5.60 2.56 11.34
C ASN A 88 5.40 2.85 9.84
N ALA A 89 4.23 2.49 9.32
CA ALA A 89 3.82 2.75 7.94
C ALA A 89 2.76 3.86 7.89
N VAL A 90 3.01 4.89 7.08
CA VAL A 90 2.18 6.10 7.03
C VAL A 90 1.75 6.40 5.60
N ALA A 91 0.46 6.63 5.42
CA ALA A 91 -0.11 7.26 4.24
C ALA A 91 -0.69 8.63 4.63
N ASP A 92 -0.23 9.70 3.97
CA ASP A 92 -0.63 11.08 4.28
C ASP A 92 -0.84 11.92 3.02
N ASN A 93 -1.94 12.65 2.93
CA ASN A 93 -2.23 13.56 1.82
C ASN A 93 -2.22 12.86 0.44
N LEU A 94 -3.08 11.84 0.29
CA LEU A 94 -3.22 11.10 -0.97
C LEU A 94 -4.56 11.36 -1.63
N VAL A 95 -4.56 11.33 -2.96
CA VAL A 95 -5.78 11.33 -3.77
C VAL A 95 -5.86 10.03 -4.55
N ILE A 96 -6.92 9.24 -4.32
CA ILE A 96 -7.11 7.94 -4.94
C ILE A 96 -8.31 7.97 -5.88
N TRP A 97 -8.07 7.59 -7.14
CA TRP A 97 -9.07 7.36 -8.16
C TRP A 97 -9.07 5.89 -8.58
N ASN A 98 -9.85 5.08 -7.85
CA ASN A 98 -10.06 3.67 -8.15
C ASN A 98 -11.25 3.48 -9.10
N THR A 99 -11.03 2.81 -10.24
CA THR A 99 -11.95 2.90 -11.38
C THR A 99 -12.78 1.65 -11.70
N LYS A 100 -12.37 0.45 -11.30
CA LYS A 100 -12.97 -0.77 -11.85
C LYS A 100 -13.11 -1.96 -10.90
N TRP A 101 -12.04 -2.35 -10.23
CA TRP A 101 -11.92 -3.43 -9.23
C TRP A 101 -11.33 -2.88 -7.93
N GLY A 102 -11.04 -3.72 -6.94
CA GLY A 102 -10.39 -3.31 -5.69
C GLY A 102 -11.10 -2.21 -4.89
N ASN A 103 -10.32 -1.57 -4.03
CA ASN A 103 -10.77 -0.62 -3.02
C ASN A 103 -9.93 0.66 -3.06
N GLY A 104 -10.38 1.71 -2.38
CA GLY A 104 -9.53 2.89 -2.19
C GLY A 104 -8.31 2.54 -1.33
N ILE A 105 -8.56 1.99 -0.16
CA ILE A 105 -7.55 1.52 0.79
C ILE A 105 -7.94 0.11 1.23
N ARG A 106 -6.97 -0.80 1.18
CA ARG A 106 -7.10 -2.14 1.72
C ARG A 106 -5.94 -2.45 2.66
N VAL A 107 -6.29 -3.00 3.81
CA VAL A 107 -5.35 -3.63 4.74
C VAL A 107 -5.72 -5.11 4.82
N GLY A 108 -5.01 -5.95 4.07
CA GLY A 108 -5.37 -7.34 3.72
C GLY A 108 -5.47 -7.57 2.21
N SER A 109 -6.14 -8.60 1.70
CA SER A 109 -6.74 -9.71 2.46
C SER A 109 -5.70 -10.54 3.18
N SER A 110 -4.58 -10.77 2.50
CA SER A 110 -3.48 -11.55 3.07
C SER A 110 -2.77 -10.72 4.12
N MET A 111 -2.71 -11.28 5.31
CA MET A 111 -2.05 -10.70 6.48
C MET A 111 -1.25 -11.80 7.15
N GLU A 112 -0.51 -12.58 6.37
CA GLU A 112 0.39 -13.61 6.89
C GLU A 112 1.59 -12.89 7.49
N ALA A 113 1.54 -12.45 8.74
CA ALA A 113 2.66 -11.77 9.39
C ALA A 113 2.48 -11.81 10.90
N GLN A 114 3.58 -11.92 11.65
CA GLN A 114 3.48 -11.97 13.10
C GLN A 114 2.83 -10.71 13.69
N LEU A 115 3.14 -9.52 13.16
CA LEU A 115 2.69 -8.25 13.70
C LEU A 115 2.66 -7.15 12.64
N TRP A 116 1.60 -6.35 12.69
CA TRP A 116 1.49 -5.04 12.06
C TRP A 116 1.28 -4.01 13.16
N ARG A 117 2.12 -2.98 13.25
CA ARG A 117 1.99 -1.96 14.30
C ARG A 117 2.28 -0.55 13.82
N ASP A 118 1.65 0.42 14.49
CA ASP A 118 1.85 1.85 14.23
C ASP A 118 1.53 2.24 12.77
N ILE A 119 0.40 1.74 12.29
CA ILE A 119 -0.10 1.99 10.94
C ILE A 119 -1.01 3.22 10.96
N THR A 120 -0.67 4.24 10.18
CA THR A 120 -1.42 5.51 10.11
C THR A 120 -1.84 5.83 8.69
N ILE A 121 -3.14 6.00 8.47
CA ILE A 121 -3.68 6.52 7.21
C ILE A 121 -4.49 7.77 7.52
N ARG A 122 -4.09 8.91 6.97
CA ARG A 122 -4.71 10.22 7.24
C ARG A 122 -4.70 11.12 6.02
N ASN A 123 -5.65 12.07 5.97
CA ASN A 123 -5.76 13.02 4.86
C ASN A 123 -5.82 12.33 3.48
N VAL A 124 -6.60 11.25 3.33
CA VAL A 124 -6.74 10.53 2.06
C VAL A 124 -8.12 10.77 1.46
N ASP A 125 -8.14 11.38 0.27
CA ASP A 125 -9.35 11.60 -0.52
C ASP A 125 -9.53 10.49 -1.55
N ILE A 126 -10.64 9.74 -1.44
CA ILE A 126 -11.00 8.72 -2.42
C ILE A 126 -12.06 9.30 -3.34
N LEU A 127 -11.65 9.79 -4.51
CA LEU A 127 -12.53 10.45 -5.48
C LEU A 127 -13.50 9.49 -6.16
N LYS A 128 -13.07 8.24 -6.36
CA LYS A 128 -13.89 7.15 -6.89
C LYS A 128 -13.42 5.83 -6.28
N ARG A 129 -14.39 4.95 -6.05
CA ARG A 129 -14.18 3.55 -5.65
C ARG A 129 -15.09 2.65 -6.47
N ALA A 130 -14.58 1.48 -6.85
CA ALA A 130 -15.38 0.37 -7.36
C ALA A 130 -15.88 -0.50 -6.19
N GLY A 131 -14.97 -0.95 -5.32
CA GLY A 131 -15.27 -1.64 -4.07
C GLY A 131 -15.49 -0.69 -2.90
N CYS A 132 -14.86 -0.96 -1.76
CA CYS A 132 -14.96 -0.16 -0.54
C CYS A 132 -14.03 1.06 -0.57
N GLY A 133 -14.37 2.09 0.21
CA GLY A 133 -13.44 3.22 0.41
C GLY A 133 -12.26 2.75 1.25
N ILE A 134 -12.56 2.13 2.38
CA ILE A 134 -11.58 1.44 3.22
C ILE A 134 -12.14 0.07 3.52
N ILE A 135 -11.31 -0.96 3.39
CA ILE A 135 -11.62 -2.31 3.86
C ILE A 135 -10.43 -2.86 4.64
N SER A 136 -10.74 -3.62 5.68
CA SER A 136 -9.80 -4.53 6.29
C SER A 136 -10.46 -5.89 6.35
N ASP A 137 -9.85 -6.83 5.68
CA ASP A 137 -10.33 -8.18 5.46
C ASP A 137 -9.27 -9.15 5.97
N PHE A 138 -9.73 -10.08 6.80
CA PHE A 138 -8.89 -11.02 7.54
C PHE A 138 -9.01 -12.38 6.87
N SER A 139 -8.08 -12.72 5.96
CA SER A 139 -7.96 -14.12 5.53
C SER A 139 -7.01 -14.94 6.38
N ASP A 140 -6.09 -14.31 7.12
CA ASP A 140 -4.93 -15.01 7.70
C ASP A 140 -4.58 -14.56 9.15
N TRP A 141 -3.32 -14.75 9.56
CA TRP A 141 -2.85 -14.61 10.93
C TRP A 141 -1.94 -13.37 11.10
N ALA A 142 -2.47 -12.30 11.69
CA ALA A 142 -1.66 -11.19 12.18
C ALA A 142 -2.24 -10.55 13.44
N TRP A 143 -1.35 -10.06 14.30
CA TRP A 143 -1.71 -9.10 15.33
C TRP A 143 -1.64 -7.69 14.73
N LEU A 144 -2.72 -6.91 14.87
CA LEU A 144 -2.73 -5.49 14.49
C LEU A 144 -2.75 -4.63 15.75
N ASP A 145 -1.70 -3.85 15.98
CA ASP A 145 -1.55 -2.99 17.15
C ASP A 145 -1.49 -1.49 16.80
N ASN A 146 -2.17 -0.67 17.59
CA ASN A 146 -2.25 0.79 17.46
C ASN A 146 -2.65 1.36 16.05
N PRO A 147 -3.65 0.79 15.33
CA PRO A 147 -4.07 1.35 14.05
C PRO A 147 -4.77 2.71 14.24
N LYS A 148 -4.38 3.72 13.46
CA LYS A 148 -4.94 5.07 13.54
C LYS A 148 -5.47 5.56 12.20
N LYS A 149 -6.72 6.06 12.22
CA LYS A 149 -7.28 6.89 11.16
C LYS A 149 -7.54 8.28 11.72
N MET A 150 -6.94 9.31 11.14
CA MET A 150 -7.19 10.71 11.50
C MET A 150 -7.82 11.40 10.29
N GLY A 151 -8.97 12.05 10.53
CA GLY A 151 -9.79 12.69 9.51
C GLY A 151 -9.27 14.06 9.09
#